data_AF-A0A353EXP7-F1
#
_entry.id   AF-A0A353EXP7-F1
#
_cell.length_a   1.000
_cell.length_b   1.000
_cell.length_c   1.000
_cell.angle_alpha   90.00
_cell.angle_beta   90.00
_cell.angle_gamma   90.00
#
_symmetry.space_group_name_H-M   'P 1'
#
loop_
_entity.id
_entity.type
_entity.pdbx_description
1 polymer ?
#
loop_
_entity_poly.entity_id
_entity_poly.type
_entity_poly.pdbx_seq_one_letter_code
_entity_poly.pdbx_strand_id
1 'polypeptide(L)'
;MKNIFEEEIEMKNKNYALSPTAESSAAPRKKEGKFHLFIMKIGKRNIIITASVLLIGVAVLLNWVLFSGTKTGKDGYKDYDKPNGSQEEQKGDDAPTDQSGTYFSATQVSRQRARDEALEVLQSVVDNKESSETVKAEALAGIAAIADEIQKEANIESLITAKGFEQCVAVLSGEKVQIVVKAEELQPAQIAQINEIVYAQTGIAPTGVTIINKK
;
A
#
# COMPACT_ATOMS: atom_id res chain seq x y z
N MET A 1 -20.06 -53.59 62.42
CA MET A 1 -20.28 -54.89 63.07
C MET A 1 -21.74 -55.24 62.88
N LYS A 2 -22.06 -56.52 62.66
CA LYS A 2 -23.16 -57.21 63.33
C LYS A 2 -24.52 -56.50 63.39
N ASN A 3 -25.51 -57.19 62.82
CA ASN A 3 -26.92 -57.22 63.24
C ASN A 3 -27.74 -55.97 62.82
N ILE A 4 -28.94 -55.99 62.22
CA ILE A 4 -30.11 -56.89 62.09
C ILE A 4 -30.99 -56.22 61.00
N PHE A 5 -31.37 -56.85 59.88
CA PHE A 5 -32.69 -57.48 59.59
C PHE A 5 -33.94 -56.74 60.12
N GLU A 6 -34.95 -56.58 59.25
CA GLU A 6 -36.37 -56.36 59.60
C GLU A 6 -36.80 -55.06 60.30
N GLU A 7 -38.02 -54.64 59.96
CA GLU A 7 -38.82 -53.54 60.55
C GLU A 7 -38.19 -52.15 60.37
N GLU A 8 -38.81 -51.11 59.84
CA GLU A 8 -40.20 -50.70 59.76
C GLU A 8 -40.09 -49.49 58.80
N ILE A 9 -40.79 -49.40 57.66
CA ILE A 9 -42.21 -49.04 57.64
C ILE A 9 -42.40 -47.89 58.64
N GLU A 10 -42.53 -46.64 58.23
CA GLU A 10 -43.82 -46.11 57.80
C GLU A 10 -43.56 -44.62 57.55
N MET A 11 -43.73 -44.10 56.35
CA MET A 11 -44.91 -43.32 55.95
C MET A 11 -44.32 -42.26 55.02
N LYS A 12 -44.68 -42.03 53.78
CA LYS A 12 -45.85 -42.36 52.97
C LYS A 12 -45.33 -42.18 51.55
N ASN A 13 -45.33 -43.20 50.70
CA ASN A 13 -46.53 -43.60 49.98
C ASN A 13 -47.38 -42.40 49.51
N LYS A 14 -47.02 -41.83 48.36
CA LYS A 14 -47.97 -41.59 47.25
C LYS A 14 -47.23 -40.98 46.07
N ASN A 15 -47.12 -41.76 45.00
CA ASN A 15 -47.90 -41.57 43.77
C ASN A 15 -47.29 -40.50 42.86
N TYR A 16 -46.70 -40.93 41.74
CA TYR A 16 -47.40 -41.20 40.48
C TYR A 16 -47.99 -39.91 39.88
N ALA A 17 -47.56 -39.68 38.64
CA ALA A 17 -48.41 -39.33 37.51
C ALA A 17 -48.27 -37.89 36.95
N LEU A 18 -48.11 -37.87 35.61
CA LEU A 18 -48.73 -36.96 34.64
C LEU A 18 -48.01 -35.63 34.32
N SER A 19 -47.40 -35.59 33.13
CA SER A 19 -47.69 -34.54 32.13
C SER A 19 -49.17 -34.59 31.72
N PRO A 20 -49.82 -33.57 31.09
CA PRO A 20 -49.33 -32.34 30.45
C PRO A 20 -50.22 -31.10 30.77
N THR A 21 -50.26 -30.09 29.88
CA THR A 21 -51.08 -28.84 29.83
C THR A 21 -50.39 -27.61 30.45
N ALA A 22 -49.91 -26.69 29.61
CA ALA A 22 -50.62 -25.47 29.14
C ALA A 22 -50.85 -24.51 30.32
N GLU A 23 -50.57 -23.22 30.31
CA GLU A 23 -50.16 -22.21 29.36
C GLU A 23 -50.02 -20.94 30.23
N SER A 24 -49.43 -19.88 29.69
CA SER A 24 -49.71 -18.49 30.07
C SER A 24 -48.75 -17.74 31.02
N SER A 25 -48.15 -16.72 30.40
CA SER A 25 -47.68 -15.44 30.96
C SER A 25 -46.33 -15.46 31.69
N ALA A 26 -45.35 -14.60 31.44
CA ALA A 26 -45.19 -13.50 30.48
C ALA A 26 -43.67 -13.19 30.36
N ALA A 27 -43.33 -12.57 29.23
CA ALA A 27 -42.01 -12.23 28.68
C ALA A 27 -41.07 -11.34 29.56
N PRO A 28 -39.86 -10.94 29.09
CA PRO A 28 -38.96 -11.52 28.10
C PRO A 28 -37.57 -11.84 28.69
N ARG A 29 -36.89 -12.90 28.22
CA ARG A 29 -35.42 -12.97 28.38
C ARG A 29 -34.80 -11.96 27.40
N LYS A 30 -34.34 -10.82 27.92
CA LYS A 30 -33.30 -10.04 27.23
C LYS A 30 -32.09 -10.96 27.03
N LYS A 31 -31.82 -11.34 25.79
CA LYS A 31 -30.49 -11.75 25.39
C LYS A 31 -29.63 -10.50 25.54
N GLU A 32 -28.95 -10.38 26.68
CA GLU A 32 -27.81 -9.48 26.84
C GLU A 32 -26.84 -9.80 25.70
N GLY A 33 -26.84 -8.96 24.67
CA GLY A 33 -25.82 -8.98 23.64
C GLY A 33 -24.49 -8.80 24.35
N LYS A 34 -23.67 -9.84 24.34
CA LYS A 34 -22.27 -9.81 24.76
C LYS A 34 -21.45 -8.93 23.80
N PHE A 35 -21.74 -7.64 23.76
CA PHE A 35 -21.05 -6.68 22.91
C PHE A 35 -20.62 -5.40 23.62
N HIS A 36 -20.70 -5.35 24.96
CA HIS A 36 -20.24 -4.18 25.70
C HIS A 36 -19.20 -4.46 26.80
N LEU A 37 -18.59 -5.65 26.78
CA LEU A 37 -17.49 -5.99 27.69
C LEU A 37 -16.18 -6.29 26.93
N PHE A 38 -15.92 -5.55 25.85
CA PHE A 38 -14.61 -5.57 25.17
C PHE A 38 -14.01 -4.17 24.96
N ILE A 39 -14.71 -3.09 25.33
CA ILE A 39 -14.27 -1.71 25.10
C ILE A 39 -13.72 -1.06 26.38
N MET A 40 -12.97 -1.80 27.20
CA MET A 40 -12.27 -1.21 28.36
C MET A 40 -10.85 -1.75 28.54
N LYS A 41 -10.24 -2.25 27.46
CA LYS A 41 -8.85 -2.72 27.51
C LYS A 41 -8.06 -2.53 26.21
N ILE A 42 -8.35 -1.47 25.45
CA ILE A 42 -7.52 -1.07 24.31
C ILE A 42 -6.98 0.34 24.62
N GLY A 43 -5.65 0.49 24.66
CA GLY A 43 -5.00 1.76 24.96
C GLY A 43 -5.37 2.83 23.93
N LYS A 44 -5.37 4.10 24.35
CA LYS A 44 -5.80 5.28 23.54
C LYS A 44 -5.17 5.33 22.13
N ARG A 45 -3.95 4.80 21.98
CA ARG A 45 -3.22 4.71 20.70
C ARG A 45 -3.84 3.71 19.70
N ASN A 46 -4.42 2.61 20.18
CA ASN A 46 -4.99 1.59 19.31
C ASN A 46 -6.41 1.97 18.84
N ILE A 47 -7.14 2.77 19.62
CA ILE A 47 -8.44 3.33 19.22
C ILE A 47 -8.28 4.25 18.01
N ILE A 48 -7.24 5.07 18.01
CA ILE A 48 -6.96 6.00 16.91
C ILE A 48 -6.74 5.23 15.61
N ILE A 49 -5.94 4.17 15.65
CA ILE A 49 -5.65 3.35 14.47
C ILE A 49 -6.92 2.67 13.96
N THR A 50 -7.74 2.08 14.84
CA THR A 50 -8.99 1.44 14.41
C THR A 50 -9.99 2.46 13.86
N ALA A 51 -10.08 3.66 14.44
CA ALA A 51 -10.94 4.72 13.94
C ALA A 51 -10.49 5.25 12.57
N SER A 52 -9.18 5.42 12.35
CA SER A 52 -8.61 5.84 11.07
C SER A 52 -8.85 4.80 9.97
N VAL A 53 -8.64 3.51 10.26
CA VAL A 53 -8.90 2.44 9.28
C VAL A 53 -10.37 2.37 8.91
N LEU A 54 -11.27 2.58 9.88
CA LEU A 54 -12.72 2.58 9.64
C LEU A 54 -13.15 3.80 8.81
N LEU A 55 -12.59 4.99 9.06
CA LEU A 55 -12.83 6.19 8.26
C LEU A 55 -12.37 6.03 6.82
N ILE A 56 -11.18 5.46 6.59
CA ILE A 56 -10.67 5.21 5.24
C ILE A 56 -11.54 4.17 4.53
N GLY A 57 -11.97 3.11 5.23
CA GLY A 57 -12.90 2.12 4.66
C GLY A 57 -14.23 2.73 4.23
N VAL A 58 -14.79 3.64 5.02
CA VAL A 58 -16.02 4.38 4.66
C VAL A 58 -15.78 5.32 3.49
N ALA A 59 -14.64 6.02 3.43
CA ALA A 59 -14.31 6.91 2.31
C ALA A 59 -14.16 6.14 0.98
N VAL A 60 -13.53 4.96 0.99
CA VAL A 60 -13.40 4.10 -0.19
C VAL A 60 -14.76 3.56 -0.63
N LEU A 61 -15.62 3.17 0.32
CA LEU A 61 -16.98 2.74 0.03
C LEU A 61 -17.82 3.88 -0.55
N LEU A 62 -17.73 5.10 0.00
CA LEU A 62 -18.41 6.28 -0.54
C LEU A 62 -17.87 6.65 -1.92
N ASN A 63 -16.56 6.58 -2.13
CA ASN A 63 -15.96 6.83 -3.44
C ASN A 63 -16.47 5.81 -4.47
N TRP A 64 -16.50 4.52 -4.12
CA TRP A 64 -17.00 3.49 -5.02
C TRP A 64 -18.51 3.64 -5.29
N VAL A 65 -19.32 3.92 -4.25
CA VAL A 65 -20.78 4.09 -4.38
C VAL A 65 -21.17 5.36 -5.13
N LEU A 66 -20.43 6.46 -4.94
CA LEU A 66 -20.71 7.74 -5.61
C LEU A 66 -20.15 7.78 -7.05
N PHE A 67 -19.01 7.13 -7.31
CA PHE A 67 -18.40 7.09 -8.66
C PHE A 67 -18.77 5.88 -9.52
N SER A 68 -19.51 4.87 -9.02
CA SER A 68 -19.92 3.71 -9.84
C SER A 68 -21.04 4.00 -10.87
N GLY A 69 -21.55 5.24 -10.91
CA GLY A 69 -22.75 5.61 -11.69
C GLY A 69 -22.56 6.52 -12.89
N THR A 70 -21.38 7.12 -13.14
CA THR A 70 -21.24 8.15 -14.19
C THR A 70 -20.43 7.68 -15.39
N LYS A 71 -21.15 7.29 -16.45
CA LYS A 71 -20.64 7.32 -17.83
C LYS A 71 -20.95 8.70 -18.43
N THR A 72 -19.97 9.59 -18.50
CA THR A 72 -20.02 10.82 -19.31
C THR A 72 -18.56 11.23 -19.54
N GLY A 73 -18.04 11.37 -20.76
CA GLY A 73 -18.62 12.14 -21.84
C GLY A 73 -18.26 13.61 -21.65
N LYS A 74 -17.05 13.98 -22.10
CA LYS A 74 -16.69 15.20 -22.84
C LYS A 74 -17.18 16.60 -22.41
N ASP A 75 -17.40 16.95 -21.13
CA ASP A 75 -17.73 18.35 -20.79
C ASP A 75 -16.74 18.93 -19.77
N GLY A 76 -15.96 19.92 -20.22
CA GLY A 76 -14.85 20.52 -19.49
C GLY A 76 -15.28 21.40 -18.31
N TYR A 77 -14.61 21.20 -17.17
CA TYR A 77 -14.54 22.19 -16.11
C TYR A 77 -13.36 23.12 -16.43
N LYS A 78 -13.69 24.37 -16.78
CA LYS A 78 -12.72 25.45 -16.97
C LYS A 78 -12.21 25.93 -15.61
N ASP A 79 -10.96 26.35 -15.63
CA ASP A 79 -10.37 27.35 -14.75
C ASP A 79 -9.79 26.83 -13.41
N TYR A 80 -8.53 26.38 -13.48
CA TYR A 80 -7.48 26.78 -12.53
C TYR A 80 -6.18 26.98 -13.30
N ASP A 81 -5.51 28.07 -12.96
CA ASP A 81 -4.43 28.74 -13.68
C ASP A 81 -3.21 27.89 -14.07
N LYS A 82 -2.75 28.15 -15.29
CA LYS A 82 -1.41 27.83 -15.78
C LYS A 82 -0.40 28.81 -15.15
N PRO A 83 0.78 28.38 -14.66
CA PRO A 83 1.97 29.17 -14.83
C PRO A 83 2.49 29.01 -16.26
N ASN A 84 2.78 30.15 -16.86
CA ASN A 84 3.17 30.39 -18.23
C ASN A 84 4.50 29.71 -18.58
N GLY A 85 4.48 28.82 -19.56
CA GLY A 85 5.64 28.14 -20.12
C GLY A 85 5.27 27.56 -21.47
N SER A 86 5.41 28.38 -22.50
CA SER A 86 5.11 28.09 -23.91
C SER A 86 5.74 26.80 -24.41
N GLN A 87 4.92 25.87 -24.90
CA GLN A 87 5.25 25.11 -26.11
C GLN A 87 4.01 25.04 -26.99
N GLU A 88 4.22 25.52 -28.22
CA GLU A 88 3.28 25.49 -29.32
C GLU A 88 3.09 24.04 -29.77
N GLU A 89 1.84 23.58 -29.77
CA GLU A 89 1.46 22.34 -30.43
C GLU A 89 1.57 22.53 -31.95
N GLN A 90 2.72 22.22 -32.52
CA GLN A 90 2.79 21.86 -33.94
C GLN A 90 2.28 20.44 -34.13
N LYS A 91 1.02 20.38 -34.55
CA LYS A 91 0.43 19.27 -35.29
C LYS A 91 1.29 18.98 -36.53
N GLY A 92 2.00 17.85 -36.53
CA GLY A 92 2.82 17.40 -37.65
C GLY A 92 3.08 15.90 -37.61
N ASP A 93 2.51 15.21 -38.60
CA ASP A 93 2.82 13.91 -39.18
C ASP A 93 2.69 12.61 -38.36
N ASP A 94 1.88 11.72 -38.96
CA ASP A 94 1.82 10.27 -38.81
C ASP A 94 3.19 9.61 -39.06
N ALA A 95 4.10 9.71 -38.10
CA ALA A 95 5.17 8.74 -37.90
C ALA A 95 4.69 7.69 -36.87
N PRO A 96 5.11 6.41 -36.97
CA PRO A 96 4.70 5.42 -35.99
C PRO A 96 5.19 5.88 -34.63
N THR A 97 4.27 6.32 -33.77
CA THR A 97 4.59 6.75 -32.41
C THR A 97 5.32 5.61 -31.73
N ASP A 98 6.62 5.80 -31.52
CA ASP A 98 7.44 4.89 -30.75
C ASP A 98 6.92 4.93 -29.30
N GLN A 99 5.91 4.10 -29.02
CA GLN A 99 5.27 3.98 -27.70
C GLN A 99 6.31 3.65 -26.62
N SER A 100 7.46 3.10 -27.03
CA SER A 100 8.64 2.87 -26.21
C SER A 100 9.25 4.20 -25.75
N GLY A 101 9.52 5.12 -26.68
CA GLY A 101 10.14 6.42 -26.41
C GLY A 101 9.30 7.31 -25.51
N THR A 102 7.96 7.26 -25.66
CA THR A 102 7.04 7.97 -24.77
C THR A 102 7.03 7.37 -23.36
N TYR A 103 7.11 6.04 -23.22
CA TYR A 103 7.19 5.38 -21.91
C TYR A 103 8.49 5.70 -21.18
N PHE A 104 9.64 5.65 -21.85
CA PHE A 104 10.93 6.02 -21.23
C PHE A 104 10.95 7.50 -20.82
N SER A 105 10.47 8.39 -21.70
CA SER A 105 10.40 9.83 -21.42
C SER A 105 9.44 10.11 -20.25
N ALA A 106 8.24 9.51 -20.25
CA ALA A 106 7.28 9.66 -19.16
C ALA A 106 7.82 9.09 -17.84
N THR A 107 8.54 7.96 -17.88
CA THR A 107 9.15 7.36 -16.69
C THR A 107 10.27 8.24 -16.14
N GLN A 108 11.10 8.83 -17.00
CA GLN A 108 12.14 9.78 -16.58
C GLN A 108 11.53 11.04 -15.95
N VAL A 109 10.52 11.65 -16.60
CA VAL A 109 9.82 12.82 -16.05
C VAL A 109 9.14 12.49 -14.72
N SER A 110 8.48 11.33 -14.62
CA SER A 110 7.83 10.90 -13.38
C SER A 110 8.84 10.68 -12.25
N ARG A 111 10.02 10.12 -12.53
CA ARG A 111 11.10 9.98 -11.54
C ARG A 111 11.61 11.34 -11.10
N GLN A 112 11.86 12.24 -12.04
CA GLN A 112 12.39 13.56 -11.73
C GLN A 112 11.40 14.31 -10.83
N ARG A 113 10.13 14.30 -11.19
CA ARG A 113 9.06 14.89 -10.37
C ARG A 113 8.99 14.29 -8.97
N ALA A 114 9.03 12.96 -8.85
CA ALA A 114 8.99 12.30 -7.54
C ALA A 114 10.19 12.68 -6.65
N ARG A 115 11.37 12.89 -7.25
CA ARG A 115 12.56 13.37 -6.54
C ARG A 115 12.44 14.82 -6.13
N ASP A 116 11.97 15.66 -7.03
CA ASP A 116 11.81 17.09 -6.74
C ASP A 116 10.80 17.27 -5.60
N GLU A 117 9.67 16.54 -5.63
CA GLU A 117 8.68 16.52 -4.55
C GLU A 117 9.29 16.00 -3.23
N ALA A 118 10.08 14.92 -3.28
CA ALA A 118 10.75 14.40 -2.08
C ALA A 118 11.79 15.38 -1.50
N LEU A 119 12.58 16.02 -2.36
CA LEU A 119 13.56 17.03 -1.97
C LEU A 119 12.90 18.27 -1.40
N GLU A 120 11.80 18.74 -1.99
CA GLU A 120 11.03 19.87 -1.47
C GLU A 120 10.50 19.58 -0.06
N VAL A 121 9.92 18.39 0.15
CA VAL A 121 9.45 17.98 1.46
C VAL A 121 10.59 17.94 2.47
N LEU A 122 11.72 17.31 2.14
CA LEU A 122 12.87 17.22 3.05
C LEU A 122 13.50 18.60 3.32
N GLN A 123 13.61 19.47 2.32
CA GLN A 123 14.09 20.84 2.48
C GLN A 123 13.15 21.66 3.37
N SER A 124 11.84 21.52 3.20
CA SER A 124 10.86 22.20 4.05
C SER A 124 11.02 21.81 5.53
N VAL A 125 11.41 20.56 5.81
CA VAL A 125 11.68 20.07 7.17
C VAL A 125 12.97 20.67 7.74
N VAL A 126 14.02 20.80 6.92
CA VAL A 126 15.30 21.42 7.29
C VAL A 126 15.12 22.91 7.59
N ASP A 127 14.37 23.62 6.74
CA ASP A 127 14.14 25.06 6.83
C ASP A 127 13.14 25.43 7.92
N ASN A 128 12.27 24.49 8.33
CA ASN A 128 11.34 24.71 9.41
C ASN A 128 12.08 24.94 10.74
N LYS A 129 11.87 26.12 11.32
CA LYS A 129 12.49 26.56 12.59
C LYS A 129 11.96 25.81 13.81
N GLU A 130 10.78 25.23 13.72
CA GLU A 130 10.12 24.46 14.79
C GLU A 130 10.56 22.98 14.81
N SER A 131 11.24 22.50 13.75
CA SER A 131 11.78 21.13 13.70
C SER A 131 12.96 20.97 14.66
N SER A 132 12.99 19.86 15.40
CA SER A 132 14.15 19.54 16.26
C SER A 132 15.40 19.28 15.42
N GLU A 133 16.59 19.49 16.01
CA GLU A 133 17.87 19.20 15.35
C GLU A 133 17.98 17.75 14.87
N THR A 134 17.39 16.80 15.60
CA THR A 134 17.32 15.39 15.19
C THR A 134 16.53 15.20 13.90
N VAL A 135 15.37 15.86 13.77
CA VAL A 135 14.51 15.76 12.58
C VAL A 135 15.18 16.43 11.37
N LYS A 136 15.92 17.53 11.60
CA LYS A 136 16.73 18.16 10.54
C LYS A 136 17.87 17.26 10.09
N ALA A 137 18.56 16.59 11.02
CA ALA A 137 19.62 15.64 10.70
C ALA A 137 19.08 14.44 9.90
N GLU A 138 17.91 13.91 10.27
CA GLU A 138 17.24 12.86 9.51
C GLU A 138 16.85 13.34 8.09
N ALA A 139 16.34 14.56 7.95
CA ALA A 139 16.01 15.12 6.65
C ALA A 139 17.26 15.30 5.75
N LEU A 140 18.37 15.79 6.32
CA LEU A 140 19.66 15.87 5.63
C LEU A 140 20.19 14.48 5.23
N ALA A 141 20.04 13.47 6.09
CA ALA A 141 20.38 12.09 5.77
C ALA A 141 19.50 11.54 4.64
N GLY A 142 18.21 11.88 4.62
CA GLY A 142 17.29 11.55 3.52
C GLY A 142 17.71 12.18 2.20
N ILE A 143 18.11 13.46 2.20
CA ILE A 143 18.64 14.13 0.99
C ILE A 143 19.91 13.43 0.48
N ALA A 144 20.83 13.08 1.38
CA ALA A 144 22.04 12.35 1.03
C ALA A 144 21.74 10.96 0.46
N ALA A 145 20.76 10.25 1.04
CA ALA A 145 20.32 8.95 0.55
C ALA A 145 19.72 9.05 -0.87
N ILE A 146 18.87 10.04 -1.14
CA ILE A 146 18.34 10.29 -2.49
C ILE A 146 19.47 10.55 -3.49
N ALA A 147 20.47 11.37 -3.13
CA ALA A 147 21.61 11.65 -4.00
C ALA A 147 22.42 10.37 -4.31
N ASP A 148 22.62 9.52 -3.31
CA ASP A 148 23.34 8.25 -3.46
C ASP A 148 22.56 7.25 -4.33
N GLU A 149 21.22 7.20 -4.17
CA GLU A 149 20.33 6.42 -5.04
C GLU A 149 20.41 6.90 -6.50
N ILE A 150 20.36 8.20 -6.75
CA ILE A 150 20.48 8.78 -8.10
C ILE A 150 21.81 8.38 -8.75
N GLN A 151 22.91 8.45 -8.00
CA GLN A 151 24.22 8.06 -8.50
C GLN A 151 24.28 6.57 -8.85
N LYS A 152 23.72 5.71 -7.99
CA LYS A 152 23.66 4.27 -8.22
C LYS A 152 22.83 3.92 -9.46
N GLU A 153 21.66 4.53 -9.63
CA GLU A 153 20.84 4.32 -10.82
C GLU A 153 21.56 4.75 -12.10
N ALA A 154 22.20 5.92 -12.11
CA ALA A 154 22.96 6.40 -13.26
C ALA A 154 24.11 5.46 -13.62
N ASN A 155 24.82 4.94 -12.60
CA ASN A 155 25.87 3.94 -12.80
C ASN A 155 25.31 2.64 -13.39
N ILE A 156 24.17 2.15 -12.89
CA ILE A 156 23.49 0.95 -13.40
C ILE A 156 23.07 1.15 -14.86
N GLU A 157 22.42 2.27 -15.19
CA GLU A 157 22.00 2.60 -16.56
C GLU A 157 23.20 2.67 -17.51
N SER A 158 24.30 3.29 -17.08
CA SER A 158 25.55 3.38 -17.85
C SER A 158 26.19 2.00 -18.07
N LEU A 159 26.23 1.16 -17.04
CA LEU A 159 26.79 -0.19 -17.15
C LEU A 159 25.93 -1.09 -18.03
N ILE A 160 24.60 -0.98 -17.94
CA ILE A 160 23.68 -1.75 -18.78
C ILE A 160 23.83 -1.31 -20.24
N THR A 161 23.77 -0.01 -20.54
CA THR A 161 23.96 0.47 -21.93
C THR A 161 25.32 0.06 -22.50
N ALA A 162 26.38 0.05 -21.68
CA ALA A 162 27.71 -0.45 -22.07
C ALA A 162 27.75 -1.95 -22.40
N LYS A 163 26.80 -2.76 -21.92
CA LYS A 163 26.66 -4.19 -22.28
C LYS A 163 25.95 -4.42 -23.62
N GLY A 164 25.43 -3.36 -24.25
CA GLY A 164 24.81 -3.43 -25.58
C GLY A 164 23.29 -3.32 -25.59
N PHE A 165 22.67 -2.83 -24.51
CA PHE A 165 21.24 -2.47 -24.52
C PHE A 165 21.07 -1.03 -25.02
N GLU A 166 20.12 -0.77 -25.93
CA GLU A 166 19.92 0.57 -26.52
C GLU A 166 19.52 1.63 -25.48
N GLN A 167 18.55 1.31 -24.64
CA GLN A 167 18.02 2.24 -23.65
C GLN A 167 17.62 1.49 -22.39
N CYS A 168 18.00 2.02 -21.23
CA CYS A 168 17.67 1.47 -19.92
C CYS A 168 17.30 2.60 -18.96
N VAL A 169 16.34 2.33 -18.08
CA VAL A 169 15.95 3.21 -16.99
C VAL A 169 15.92 2.37 -15.72
N ALA A 170 16.78 2.71 -14.76
CA ALA A 170 16.84 2.07 -13.46
C ALA A 170 16.17 2.96 -12.41
N VAL A 171 15.32 2.38 -11.57
CA VAL A 171 14.64 3.07 -10.47
C VAL A 171 14.96 2.34 -9.19
N LEU A 172 15.67 3.01 -8.31
CA LEU A 172 15.92 2.56 -6.95
C LEU A 172 14.81 3.12 -6.06
N SER A 173 14.36 2.30 -5.12
CA SER A 173 13.40 2.70 -4.08
C SER A 173 13.75 1.95 -2.82
N GLY A 174 14.71 2.49 -2.05
CA GLY A 174 15.27 1.83 -0.88
C GLY A 174 15.84 0.45 -1.22
N GLU A 175 15.19 -0.61 -0.76
CA GLU A 175 15.64 -2.00 -0.94
C GLU A 175 15.14 -2.67 -2.23
N LYS A 176 14.40 -1.95 -3.09
CA LYS A 176 13.88 -2.49 -4.35
C LYS A 176 14.46 -1.77 -5.54
N VAL A 177 14.72 -2.53 -6.60
CA VAL A 177 15.22 -1.99 -7.87
C VAL A 177 14.26 -2.39 -8.98
N GLN A 178 13.84 -1.43 -9.80
CA GLN A 178 13.07 -1.68 -11.01
C GLN A 178 13.91 -1.24 -12.21
N ILE A 179 14.00 -2.11 -13.22
CA ILE A 179 14.81 -1.88 -14.40
C ILE A 179 13.93 -2.05 -15.60
N VAL A 180 13.81 -0.98 -16.37
CA VAL A 180 13.11 -0.99 -17.65
C VAL A 180 14.16 -0.95 -18.74
N VAL A 181 14.19 -1.98 -19.58
CA VAL A 181 15.13 -2.07 -20.70
C VAL A 181 14.38 -2.07 -22.02
N LYS A 182 14.87 -1.31 -23.00
CA LYS A 182 14.42 -1.37 -24.38
C LYS A 182 14.98 -2.62 -25.03
N ALA A 183 14.15 -3.64 -25.18
CA ALA A 183 14.49 -4.92 -25.78
C ALA A 183 13.21 -5.63 -26.25
N GLU A 184 13.22 -6.19 -27.47
CA GLU A 184 12.11 -7.03 -27.96
C GLU A 184 11.94 -8.29 -27.11
N GLU A 185 13.05 -8.93 -26.76
CA GLU A 185 13.11 -10.11 -25.92
C GLU A 185 14.34 -10.05 -25.02
N LEU A 186 14.19 -10.48 -23.76
CA LEU A 186 15.30 -10.61 -22.82
C LEU A 186 15.64 -12.09 -22.64
N GLN A 187 16.84 -12.46 -23.06
CA GLN A 187 17.36 -13.81 -22.83
C GLN A 187 17.71 -14.00 -21.34
N PRO A 188 17.63 -15.22 -20.80
CA PRO A 188 18.01 -15.50 -19.41
C PRO A 188 19.44 -15.04 -19.06
N ALA A 189 20.36 -15.13 -20.04
CA ALA A 189 21.73 -14.63 -19.89
C ALA A 189 21.80 -13.10 -19.71
N GLN A 190 20.96 -12.35 -20.41
CA GLN A 190 20.87 -10.89 -20.29
C GLN A 190 20.27 -10.47 -18.94
N ILE A 191 19.23 -11.18 -18.49
CA ILE A 191 18.64 -10.98 -17.16
C ILE A 191 19.68 -11.23 -16.06
N ALA A 192 20.48 -12.29 -16.19
CA ALA A 192 21.55 -12.59 -15.24
C ALA A 192 22.61 -11.47 -15.21
N GLN A 193 23.02 -10.94 -16.36
CA GLN A 193 23.98 -9.84 -16.44
C GLN A 193 23.44 -8.56 -15.79
N ILE A 194 22.18 -8.23 -16.03
CA ILE A 194 21.52 -7.07 -15.41
C ILE A 194 21.51 -7.25 -13.88
N ASN A 195 21.10 -8.42 -13.39
CA ASN A 195 21.08 -8.71 -11.96
C ASN A 195 22.48 -8.63 -11.32
N GLU A 196 23.52 -9.10 -12.00
CA GLU A 196 24.91 -9.00 -11.54
C GLU A 196 25.34 -7.54 -11.39
N ILE A 197 25.05 -6.69 -12.39
CA ILE A 197 25.34 -5.25 -12.34
C ILE A 197 24.65 -4.60 -11.15
N VAL A 198 23.36 -4.89 -10.95
CA VAL A 198 22.57 -4.31 -9.87
C VAL A 198 23.11 -4.72 -8.52
N TYR A 199 23.41 -6.01 -8.36
CA TYR A 199 23.99 -6.53 -7.13
C TYR A 199 25.35 -5.89 -6.84
N ALA A 200 26.20 -5.71 -7.85
CA ALA A 200 27.50 -5.06 -7.71
C ALA A 200 27.41 -3.58 -7.31
N GLN A 201 26.40 -2.84 -7.80
CA GLN A 201 26.24 -1.41 -7.52
C GLN A 201 25.47 -1.12 -6.23
N THR A 202 24.52 -1.98 -5.86
CA THR A 202 23.57 -1.70 -4.77
C THR A 202 23.67 -2.66 -3.59
N GLY A 203 24.26 -3.84 -3.79
CA GLY A 203 24.22 -4.94 -2.82
C GLY A 203 22.86 -5.62 -2.70
N ILE A 204 21.85 -5.19 -3.47
CA ILE A 204 20.49 -5.73 -3.41
C ILE A 204 20.44 -7.08 -4.14
N ALA A 205 19.94 -8.10 -3.44
CA ALA A 205 19.80 -9.44 -4.01
C ALA A 205 18.83 -9.44 -5.21
N PRO A 206 18.99 -10.36 -6.17
CA PRO A 206 18.11 -10.46 -7.34
C PRO A 206 16.61 -10.61 -7.01
N THR A 207 16.27 -11.07 -5.81
CA THR A 207 14.88 -11.15 -5.32
C THR A 207 14.21 -9.79 -5.15
N GLY A 208 14.98 -8.71 -4.97
CA GLY A 208 14.50 -7.34 -4.90
C GLY A 208 14.51 -6.60 -6.23
N VAL A 209 14.92 -7.27 -7.32
CA VAL A 209 15.07 -6.67 -8.66
C VAL A 209 13.91 -7.10 -9.55
N THR A 210 13.19 -6.11 -10.09
CA THR A 210 12.14 -6.33 -11.09
C THR A 210 12.65 -5.84 -12.44
N ILE A 211 12.72 -6.72 -13.44
CA ILE A 211 13.16 -6.37 -14.79
C ILE A 211 11.95 -6.40 -15.73
N ILE A 212 11.73 -5.30 -16.45
CA ILE A 212 10.64 -5.10 -17.39
C ILE A 212 11.24 -4.81 -18.75
N ASN A 213 10.86 -5.57 -19.79
CA ASN A 213 11.20 -5.25 -21.16
C ASN A 213 10.11 -4.42 -21.83
N LYS A 214 10.52 -3.44 -22.62
CA LYS A 214 9.65 -2.69 -23.53
C LYS A 214 10.26 -2.72 -24.92
N LYS A 215 9.42 -2.96 -25.93
CA LYS A 215 9.76 -2.85 -27.33
C LYS A 215 9.65 -1.40 -27.76
#